data_AF-A0AAQ4DRU7-F1
#
_entry.id   AF-A0AAQ4DRU7-F1
#
_cell.length_a   1.000
_cell.length_b   1.000
_cell.length_c   1.000
_cell.angle_alpha   90.00
_cell.angle_beta   90.00
_cell.angle_gamma   90.00
#
_symmetry.space_group_name_H-M   'P 1'
#
loop_
_entity.id
_entity.type
_entity.pdbx_description
1 polymer ?
#
loop_
_entity_poly.entity_id
_entity_poly.type
_entity_poly.pdbx_seq_one_letter_code
_entity_poly.pdbx_strand_id
1 'polypeptide(L)'
;MMKAAWAEVAATCVRNCFRKAGFVDTVSNAKPDVSEDDQPGEDLWQRVVDSDMWGHDTGWNDFISVDGDAYTAELCTDEGIVSEVRGDSDTEESDEDETSEPAPISVPVGMGYIESLRQLVYAKGLGEEHASALNKLETSLIGSALQKQTSITDFFAKKKFCVLTSTCL
;
A
#
# COMPACT_ATOMS: atom_id res chain seq x y z
N MET A 1 -5.95 -15.64 -13.27
CA MET A 1 -7.32 -16.09 -13.58
C MET A 1 -8.28 -14.97 -14.01
N MET A 2 -8.05 -13.70 -13.67
CA MET A 2 -8.99 -12.61 -13.98
C MET A 2 -9.21 -12.34 -15.48
N LYS A 3 -8.17 -12.47 -16.32
CA LYS A 3 -8.27 -12.19 -17.77
C LYS A 3 -9.20 -13.15 -18.53
N ALA A 4 -9.30 -14.41 -18.10
CA ALA A 4 -10.15 -15.41 -18.75
C ALA A 4 -11.64 -15.12 -18.50
N ALA A 5 -11.99 -14.69 -17.29
CA ALA A 5 -13.37 -14.35 -16.93
C ALA A 5 -13.90 -13.15 -17.74
N TRP A 6 -13.07 -12.15 -18.04
CA TRP A 6 -13.45 -11.01 -18.87
C TRP A 6 -13.58 -11.35 -20.36
N ALA A 7 -12.82 -12.33 -20.85
CA ALA A 7 -12.89 -12.76 -22.25
C ALA A 7 -14.22 -13.46 -22.60
N GLU A 8 -14.90 -14.04 -21.60
CA GLU A 8 -16.21 -14.69 -21.77
C GLU A 8 -17.39 -13.70 -21.70
N VAL A 9 -17.15 -12.46 -21.27
CA VAL A 9 -18.19 -11.42 -21.23
C VAL A 9 -18.45 -10.89 -22.63
N ALA A 10 -19.55 -11.32 -23.24
CA ALA A 10 -19.98 -10.79 -24.52
C ALA A 10 -20.33 -9.29 -24.42
N ALA A 11 -20.01 -8.53 -25.47
CA ALA A 11 -20.36 -7.10 -25.57
C ALA A 11 -21.88 -6.83 -25.42
N THR A 12 -22.72 -7.81 -25.76
CA THR A 12 -24.17 -7.77 -25.52
C THR A 12 -24.53 -7.75 -24.05
N CYS A 13 -23.76 -8.43 -23.19
CA CYS A 13 -23.95 -8.44 -21.75
C CYS A 13 -23.72 -7.04 -21.18
N VAL A 14 -22.60 -6.40 -21.57
CA VAL A 14 -22.28 -5.01 -21.20
C VAL A 14 -23.37 -4.05 -21.68
N ARG A 15 -23.77 -4.13 -22.96
CA ARG A 15 -24.86 -3.30 -23.52
C ARG A 15 -26.18 -3.47 -22.77
N ASN A 16 -26.52 -4.69 -22.37
CA ASN A 16 -27.73 -4.96 -21.60
C ASN A 16 -27.66 -4.40 -20.18
N CYS A 17 -26.49 -4.38 -19.56
CA CYS A 17 -26.28 -3.72 -18.26
C CYS A 17 -26.51 -2.21 -18.36
N PHE A 18 -25.90 -1.53 -19.34
CA PHE A 18 -26.14 -0.11 -19.58
C PHE A 18 -27.62 0.18 -19.86
N ARG A 19 -28.28 -0.67 -20.67
CA ARG A 19 -29.71 -0.57 -20.92
C ARG A 19 -30.57 -0.68 -19.66
N LYS A 20 -30.28 -1.67 -18.79
CA LYS A 20 -31.00 -1.85 -17.52
C LYS A 20 -30.76 -0.71 -16.53
N ALA A 21 -29.58 -0.10 -16.58
CA ALA A 21 -29.22 1.04 -15.75
C ALA A 21 -29.76 2.38 -16.31
N GLY A 22 -30.50 2.37 -17.42
CA GLY A 22 -31.15 3.56 -17.98
C GLY A 22 -30.28 4.38 -18.93
N PHE A 23 -29.06 3.96 -19.25
CA PHE A 23 -28.15 4.63 -20.19
C PHE A 23 -28.49 4.36 -21.67
N VAL A 24 -29.78 4.22 -22.01
CA VAL A 24 -30.18 4.01 -23.41
C VAL A 24 -30.29 5.36 -24.09
N ASP A 25 -29.40 5.59 -25.05
CA ASP A 25 -29.58 6.64 -26.03
C ASP A 25 -30.77 6.30 -26.94
N THR A 26 -31.85 7.06 -26.83
CA THR A 26 -33.03 6.94 -27.71
C THR A 26 -32.76 7.45 -29.13
N VAL A 27 -31.53 7.89 -29.43
CA VAL A 27 -31.15 8.40 -30.75
C VAL A 27 -30.61 7.25 -31.61
N SER A 28 -31.55 6.64 -32.32
CA SER A 28 -31.41 5.89 -33.58
C SER A 28 -29.98 5.66 -34.12
N ASN A 29 -29.56 4.39 -34.10
CA ASN A 29 -28.76 3.73 -35.15
C ASN A 29 -27.70 4.60 -35.86
N ALA A 30 -26.82 5.27 -35.12
CA ALA A 30 -25.57 5.76 -35.66
C ALA A 30 -24.54 4.64 -35.57
N LYS A 31 -23.91 4.33 -36.71
CA LYS A 31 -22.70 3.49 -36.77
C LYS A 31 -21.67 4.05 -35.77
N PRO A 32 -20.87 3.22 -35.08
CA PRO A 32 -19.75 3.73 -34.32
C PRO A 32 -18.74 4.28 -35.33
N ASP A 33 -18.79 5.59 -35.57
CA ASP A 33 -17.67 6.29 -36.17
C ASP A 33 -16.63 6.41 -35.07
N VAL A 34 -15.50 5.74 -35.29
CA VAL A 34 -14.38 5.72 -34.35
C VAL A 34 -13.47 6.86 -34.78
N SER A 35 -13.94 8.09 -34.64
CA SER A 35 -13.11 9.28 -34.70
C SER A 35 -12.54 9.52 -33.31
N GLU A 36 -11.28 9.14 -33.10
CA GLU A 36 -10.53 9.38 -31.85
C GLU A 36 -10.13 10.88 -31.67
N ASP A 37 -10.94 11.82 -32.17
CA ASP A 37 -10.66 13.26 -32.08
C ASP A 37 -11.90 14.11 -31.74
N ASP A 38 -12.86 13.53 -31.04
CA ASP A 38 -13.96 14.30 -30.45
C ASP A 38 -13.67 14.49 -28.96
N GLN A 39 -13.43 15.75 -28.58
CA GLN A 39 -13.34 16.22 -27.20
C GLN A 39 -14.68 15.90 -26.50
N PRO A 40 -14.85 14.74 -25.82
CA PRO A 40 -16.18 14.19 -25.58
C PRO A 40 -16.84 14.75 -24.32
N GLY A 41 -16.17 15.66 -23.62
CA GLY A 41 -16.60 16.17 -22.32
C GLY A 41 -17.71 17.22 -22.40
N GLU A 42 -17.60 18.17 -23.32
CA GLU A 42 -18.53 19.31 -23.41
C GLU A 42 -19.92 18.89 -23.92
N ASP A 43 -19.98 17.95 -24.87
CA ASP A 43 -21.25 17.43 -25.40
C ASP A 43 -22.03 16.61 -24.35
N LEU A 44 -21.32 15.85 -23.52
CA LEU A 44 -21.93 15.13 -22.41
C LEU A 44 -22.38 16.07 -21.30
N TRP A 45 -21.63 17.15 -21.04
CA TRP A 45 -22.03 18.19 -20.10
C TRP A 45 -23.33 18.89 -20.52
N GLN A 46 -23.47 19.22 -21.80
CA GLN A 46 -24.67 19.86 -22.32
C GLN A 46 -25.93 19.00 -22.07
N ARG A 47 -25.81 17.67 -22.22
CA ARG A 47 -26.90 16.74 -21.91
C ARG A 47 -27.30 16.74 -20.42
N VAL A 48 -26.36 17.02 -19.50
CA VAL A 48 -26.67 17.13 -18.06
C VAL A 48 -27.28 18.48 -17.72
N VAL A 49 -26.86 19.56 -18.39
CA VAL A 49 -27.52 20.86 -18.31
C VAL A 49 -28.97 20.76 -18.80
N ASP A 50 -29.19 20.05 -19.90
CA ASP A 50 -30.52 19.86 -20.49
C ASP A 50 -31.43 18.91 -19.68
N SER A 51 -30.87 18.09 -18.78
CA SER A 51 -31.64 17.16 -17.94
C SER A 51 -32.18 17.78 -16.64
N ASP A 52 -31.89 19.05 -16.37
CA ASP A 52 -32.32 19.82 -15.18
C ASP A 52 -31.94 19.13 -13.84
N MET A 53 -30.92 18.26 -13.89
CA MET A 53 -30.44 17.49 -12.73
C MET A 53 -29.51 18.31 -11.83
N TRP A 54 -29.01 19.45 -12.31
CA TRP A 54 -28.11 20.34 -11.59
C TRP A 54 -28.64 21.77 -11.59
N GLY A 55 -28.27 22.53 -10.54
CA GLY A 55 -28.63 23.94 -10.46
C GLY A 55 -28.01 24.71 -11.63
N HIS A 56 -28.76 25.62 -12.23
CA HIS A 56 -28.36 26.45 -13.38
C HIS A 56 -27.04 27.25 -13.22
N ASP A 57 -26.43 27.23 -12.03
CA ASP A 57 -25.24 28.02 -11.67
C ASP A 57 -23.93 27.20 -11.63
N THR A 58 -24.01 25.86 -11.71
CA THR A 58 -22.80 25.02 -11.77
C THR A 58 -22.39 24.82 -13.22
N GLY A 59 -21.16 25.22 -13.58
CA GLY A 59 -20.60 25.07 -14.93
C GLY A 59 -19.69 23.84 -15.09
N TRP A 60 -19.30 23.53 -16.33
CA TRP A 60 -18.41 22.41 -16.64
C TRP A 60 -17.10 22.42 -15.83
N ASN A 61 -16.50 23.60 -15.70
CA ASN A 61 -15.25 23.74 -14.96
C ASN A 61 -15.44 23.45 -13.46
N ASP A 62 -16.56 23.88 -12.88
CA ASP A 62 -16.90 23.63 -11.48
C ASP A 62 -17.06 22.12 -11.21
N PHE A 63 -17.68 21.40 -12.14
CA PHE A 63 -17.79 19.94 -12.07
C PHE A 63 -16.44 19.23 -12.13
N ILE A 64 -15.52 19.66 -13.00
CA ILE A 64 -14.18 19.06 -13.09
C ILE A 64 -13.34 19.39 -11.86
N SER A 65 -13.43 20.63 -11.37
CA SER A 65 -12.57 21.12 -10.29
C SER A 65 -13.09 20.78 -8.89
N VAL A 66 -14.24 20.11 -8.76
CA VAL A 66 -14.88 19.82 -7.48
C VAL A 66 -13.95 19.08 -6.51
N ASP A 67 -13.14 18.16 -7.01
CA ASP A 67 -12.18 17.39 -6.20
C ASP A 67 -10.90 18.19 -5.91
N GLY A 68 -10.67 19.31 -6.59
CA GLY A 68 -9.52 20.18 -6.37
C GLY A 68 -9.52 20.86 -5.01
N ASP A 69 -10.72 21.17 -4.49
CA ASP A 69 -10.93 21.76 -3.17
C ASP A 69 -11.30 20.73 -2.09
N ALA A 70 -11.30 19.44 -2.44
CA ALA A 70 -11.57 18.38 -1.47
C ALA A 70 -10.49 18.41 -0.38
N TYR A 71 -10.92 18.36 0.88
CA TYR A 71 -10.01 18.28 2.02
C TYR A 71 -9.17 17.00 1.89
N THR A 72 -7.90 17.15 1.56
CA THR A 72 -6.96 16.05 1.56
C THR A 72 -6.42 15.88 2.97
N ALA A 73 -6.11 14.64 3.35
CA ALA A 73 -5.39 14.39 4.58
C ALA A 73 -4.04 15.13 4.52
N GLU A 74 -3.61 15.67 5.66
CA GLU A 74 -2.30 16.28 5.77
C GLU A 74 -1.21 15.25 5.38
N LEU A 75 -0.12 15.74 4.79
CA LEU A 75 1.03 14.91 4.46
C LEU A 75 1.65 14.40 5.77
N CYS A 76 1.25 13.20 6.20
CA CYS A 76 1.80 12.55 7.37
C CYS A 76 3.21 12.03 7.03
N THR A 77 4.21 12.47 7.78
CA THR A 77 5.57 11.94 7.64
C THR A 77 5.66 10.56 8.29
N ASP A 78 6.64 9.75 7.89
CA ASP A 78 6.90 8.45 8.51
C ASP A 78 7.07 8.58 10.03
N GLU A 79 7.71 9.66 10.50
CA GLU A 79 7.83 9.97 11.92
C GLU A 79 6.49 10.28 12.59
N GLY A 80 5.59 10.98 11.89
CA GLY A 80 4.22 11.24 12.33
C GLY A 80 3.45 9.95 12.56
N ILE A 81 3.49 9.03 11.60
CA ILE A 81 2.84 7.71 11.69
C ILE A 81 3.37 6.92 12.89
N VAL A 82 4.70 6.87 13.07
CA VAL A 82 5.31 6.14 14.19
C VAL A 82 4.90 6.74 15.54
N SER A 83 4.79 8.07 15.62
CA SER A 83 4.38 8.75 16.85
C SER A 83 2.90 8.51 17.19
N GLU A 84 2.01 8.52 16.21
CA GLU A 84 0.58 8.25 16.37
C GLU A 84 0.34 6.80 16.83
N VAL A 85 1.00 5.83 16.18
CA VAL A 85 0.87 4.40 16.52
C VAL A 85 1.44 4.10 17.91
N ARG A 86 2.50 4.78 18.33
CA ARG A 86 3.11 4.57 19.65
C ARG A 86 2.39 5.31 20.76
N GLY A 87 1.78 6.46 20.47
CA GLY A 87 1.09 7.30 21.47
C GLY A 87 -0.17 6.66 22.05
N ASP A 88 -0.77 5.69 21.35
CA ASP A 88 -2.00 5.00 21.80
C ASP A 88 -1.71 3.80 22.72
N SER A 89 -0.43 3.46 22.96
CA SER A 89 -0.02 2.32 23.79
C SER A 89 0.14 2.65 25.29
N ASP A 90 0.02 3.92 25.70
CA ASP A 90 0.24 4.37 27.09
C ASP A 90 -1.09 4.71 27.81
N THR A 91 -2.23 4.15 27.37
CA THR A 91 -3.44 4.17 28.21
C THR A 91 -3.45 2.94 29.11
N GLU A 92 -2.94 3.17 30.32
CA GLU A 92 -3.03 2.34 31.52
C GLU A 92 -4.40 1.66 31.69
N GLU A 93 -4.54 0.40 31.30
CA GLU A 93 -5.39 -0.54 32.02
C GLU A 93 -4.50 -1.41 32.92
N SER A 94 -4.46 -0.99 34.18
CA SER A 94 -4.01 -1.78 35.32
C SER A 94 -4.86 -3.05 35.40
N ASP A 95 -4.31 -4.17 34.97
CA ASP A 95 -4.66 -5.47 35.53
C ASP A 95 -3.37 -6.23 35.84
N GLU A 96 -3.27 -6.65 37.10
CA GLU A 96 -2.09 -7.24 37.71
C GLU A 96 -1.76 -8.59 37.06
N ASP A 97 -0.86 -8.60 36.09
CA ASP A 97 -0.04 -9.77 35.79
C ASP A 97 1.40 -9.29 35.58
N GLU A 98 2.23 -9.43 36.63
CA GLU A 98 3.67 -9.16 36.59
C GLU A 98 4.38 -10.19 35.69
N THR A 99 4.12 -10.14 34.39
CA THR A 99 5.07 -10.60 33.38
C THR A 99 5.90 -9.40 32.99
N SER A 100 6.76 -8.95 33.91
CA SER A 100 7.77 -7.92 33.60
C SER A 100 8.57 -8.43 32.40
N GLU A 101 8.35 -7.83 31.23
CA GLU A 101 9.16 -8.14 30.06
C GLU A 101 10.63 -7.90 30.44
N PRO A 102 11.53 -8.87 30.19
CA PRO A 102 12.92 -8.70 30.55
C PRO A 102 13.47 -7.49 29.80
N ALA A 103 14.13 -6.58 30.53
CA ALA A 103 14.72 -5.39 29.97
C ALA A 103 15.57 -5.74 28.73
N PRO A 104 15.48 -4.96 27.64
CA PRO A 104 16.14 -5.28 26.39
C PRO A 104 17.66 -5.35 26.59
N ILE A 105 18.22 -6.55 26.46
CA ILE A 105 19.66 -6.77 26.49
C ILE A 105 20.28 -6.40 25.15
N SER A 106 21.44 -5.76 25.18
CA SER A 106 22.18 -5.45 23.95
C SER A 106 22.75 -6.73 23.33
N VAL A 107 22.85 -6.77 22.00
CA VAL A 107 23.46 -7.87 21.24
C VAL A 107 24.83 -8.32 21.79
N PRO A 108 25.80 -7.44 22.10
CA PRO A 108 27.09 -7.87 22.65
C PRO A 108 26.97 -8.51 24.04
N VAL A 109 26.01 -8.08 24.86
CA VAL A 109 25.75 -8.70 26.17
C VAL A 109 25.14 -10.09 25.98
N GLY A 110 24.20 -10.25 25.05
CA GLY A 110 23.63 -11.55 24.68
C GLY A 110 24.69 -12.54 24.18
N MET A 111 25.64 -12.08 23.38
CA MET A 111 26.78 -12.91 22.93
C MET A 111 27.64 -13.40 24.09
N GLY A 112 27.87 -12.57 25.11
CA GLY A 112 28.58 -12.97 26.32
C GLY A 112 27.87 -14.08 27.10
N TYR A 113 26.53 -14.07 27.14
CA TYR A 113 25.76 -15.14 27.77
C TYR A 113 25.82 -16.45 26.98
N ILE A 114 25.77 -16.40 25.65
CA ILE A 114 25.91 -17.59 24.80
C ILE A 114 27.28 -18.27 25.02
N GLU A 115 28.34 -17.48 25.11
CA GLU A 115 29.69 -18.01 25.38
C GLU A 115 29.80 -18.62 26.79
N SER A 116 29.18 -17.98 27.79
CA SER A 116 29.13 -18.53 29.16
C SER A 116 28.38 -19.86 29.22
N LEU A 117 27.25 -19.97 28.51
CA LEU A 117 26.48 -21.23 28.41
C LEU A 117 27.27 -22.31 27.70
N ARG A 118 28.03 -21.95 26.66
CA ARG A 118 28.88 -22.88 25.91
C ARG A 118 29.94 -23.50 26.80
N GLN A 119 30.64 -22.69 27.60
CA GLN A 119 31.63 -23.17 28.56
C GLN A 119 31.00 -24.12 29.59
N LEU A 120 29.77 -23.83 30.04
CA LEU A 120 29.04 -24.69 30.95
C LEU A 120 28.64 -26.03 30.32
N VAL A 121 28.18 -26.02 29.06
CA VAL A 121 27.84 -27.23 28.29
C VAL A 121 29.05 -28.15 28.17
N TYR A 122 30.21 -27.61 27.80
CA TYR A 122 31.46 -28.39 27.75
C TYR A 122 31.90 -28.88 29.12
N ALA A 123 31.83 -28.03 30.16
CA ALA A 123 32.20 -28.40 31.52
C ALA A 123 31.30 -29.51 32.11
N LYS A 124 30.04 -29.58 31.70
CA LYS A 124 29.08 -30.61 32.11
C LYS A 124 29.12 -31.85 31.23
N GLY A 125 29.93 -31.87 30.16
CA GLY A 125 29.98 -32.96 29.20
C GLY A 125 28.65 -33.16 28.46
N LEU A 126 27.84 -32.10 28.36
CA LEU A 126 26.62 -32.13 27.57
C LEU A 126 27.01 -32.27 26.10
N GLY A 127 26.35 -33.18 25.39
CA GLY A 127 26.75 -33.61 24.05
C GLY A 127 26.85 -32.48 23.03
N GLU A 128 27.51 -32.78 21.91
CA GLU A 128 27.76 -31.85 20.80
C GLU A 128 26.49 -31.20 20.25
N GLU A 129 25.34 -31.87 20.38
CA GLU A 129 24.02 -31.36 20.01
C GLU A 129 23.71 -30.00 20.67
N HIS A 130 23.98 -29.88 21.98
CA HIS A 130 23.71 -28.64 22.72
C HIS A 130 24.66 -27.51 22.32
N ALA A 131 25.93 -27.84 22.04
CA ALA A 131 26.89 -26.87 21.53
C ALA A 131 26.53 -26.40 20.10
N SER A 132 25.99 -27.30 19.27
CA SER A 132 25.49 -26.98 17.93
C SER A 132 24.24 -26.09 17.97
N ALA A 133 23.34 -26.33 18.94
CA ALA A 133 22.19 -25.45 19.15
C ALA A 133 22.59 -24.02 19.54
N LEU A 134 23.60 -23.86 20.42
CA LEU A 134 24.14 -22.56 20.79
C LEU A 134 24.79 -21.84 19.60
N ASN A 135 25.51 -22.55 18.73
CA ASN A 135 26.07 -22.01 17.48
C ASN A 135 24.99 -21.48 16.53
N LYS A 136 23.87 -22.20 16.40
CA LYS A 136 22.75 -21.77 15.56
C LYS A 136 22.11 -20.50 16.13
N LEU A 137 21.96 -20.43 17.45
CA LEU A 137 21.45 -19.25 18.13
C LEU A 137 22.37 -18.03 17.92
N GLU A 138 23.68 -18.22 18.06
CA GLU A 138 24.71 -17.21 17.80
C GLU A 138 24.62 -16.66 16.37
N THR A 139 24.54 -17.56 15.39
CA THR A 139 24.43 -17.18 13.97
C THR A 139 23.13 -16.42 13.68
N SER A 140 22.02 -16.84 14.30
CA SER A 140 20.73 -16.16 14.14
C SER A 140 20.73 -14.78 14.76
N LEU A 141 21.38 -14.60 15.91
CA LEU A 141 21.47 -13.31 16.60
C LEU A 141 22.34 -12.31 15.81
N ILE A 142 23.44 -12.79 15.21
CA ILE A 142 24.25 -11.97 14.30
C ILE A 142 23.43 -11.61 13.05
N GLY A 143 22.71 -12.59 12.48
CA GLY A 143 21.86 -12.37 11.32
C GLY A 143 20.80 -11.30 11.55
N SER A 144 20.10 -11.34 12.68
CA SER A 144 19.07 -10.35 13.03
C SER A 144 19.66 -8.97 13.31
N ALA A 145 20.84 -8.89 13.95
CA ALA A 145 21.52 -7.62 14.19
C ALA A 145 21.99 -6.93 12.89
N LEU A 146 22.28 -7.72 11.84
CA LEU A 146 22.69 -7.21 10.53
C LEU A 146 21.51 -6.88 9.61
N GLN A 147 20.33 -7.41 9.90
CA GLN A 147 19.13 -7.24 9.08
C GLN A 147 18.51 -5.87 9.35
N LYS A 148 19.08 -4.83 8.74
CA LYS A 148 18.48 -3.49 8.73
C LYS A 148 17.25 -3.50 7.84
N GLN A 149 16.12 -3.04 8.38
CA GLN A 149 14.96 -2.68 7.58
C GLN A 149 15.39 -1.58 6.60
N THR A 150 15.29 -1.85 5.29
CA THR A 150 15.57 -0.86 4.25
C THR A 150 14.35 0.03 4.06
N SER A 151 14.57 1.33 3.87
CA SER A 151 13.45 2.24 3.55
C SER A 151 12.84 1.85 2.21
N ILE A 152 11.53 2.05 2.05
CA ILE A 152 10.87 1.87 0.75
C ILE A 152 11.53 2.75 -0.34
N THR A 153 12.11 3.89 0.05
CA THR A 153 12.85 4.78 -0.86
C THR A 153 14.12 4.13 -1.42
N ASP A 154 14.78 3.23 -0.67
CA ASP A 154 15.96 2.48 -1.14
C ASP A 154 15.60 1.52 -2.28
N PHE A 155 14.35 1.02 -2.30
CA PHE A 155 13.84 0.15 -3.37
C PHE A 155 13.69 0.91 -4.69
N PHE A 156 13.19 2.14 -4.62
CA PHE A 156 13.01 3.00 -5.79
C PHE A 156 14.34 3.62 -6.26
N ALA A 157 15.29 3.91 -5.36
CA ALA A 157 16.61 4.41 -5.72
C ALA A 157 17.48 3.38 -6.46
N LYS A 158 17.33 2.08 -6.16
CA LYS A 158 18.07 1.00 -6.85
C LYS A 158 17.60 0.78 -8.29
N LYS A 159 16.34 1.09 -8.60
CA LYS A 159 15.86 1.12 -9.99
C LYS A 159 16.05 2.53 -10.53
N LYS A 160 17.24 2.82 -11.06
CA LYS A 160 17.38 3.90 -12.05
C LYS A 160 16.50 3.56 -13.25
N PHE A 161 15.22 3.93 -13.17
CA PHE A 161 14.41 4.13 -14.35
C PHE A 161 15.06 5.31 -15.06
N CYS A 162 15.91 4.99 -16.04
CA CYS A 162 16.40 5.96 -16.99
C CYS A 162 15.20 6.35 -17.86
N VAL A 163 14.34 7.23 -17.34
CA VAL A 163 13.41 8.00 -18.17
C VAL A 163 14.20 9.22 -18.63
N LEU A 164 15.09 9.00 -19.60
CA LEU A 164 15.53 10.12 -20.43
C LEU A 164 14.36 10.46 -21.35
N THR A 165 13.66 11.51 -20.94
CA THR A 165 12.79 12.33 -21.76
C THR A 165 13.50 12.70 -23.06
N SER A 166 13.10 12.07 -24.18
CA SER A 166 13.42 12.59 -25.51
C SER A 166 12.31 13.56 -25.89
N THR A 167 12.50 14.81 -25.50
CA THR A 167 11.71 15.96 -25.94
C THR A 167 11.84 16.07 -27.45
N CYS A 168 10.74 15.90 -28.18
CA CYS A 168 10.64 16.30 -29.59
C CYS A 168 10.75 17.83 -29.68
N LEU A 169 11.66 18.30 -30.52
CA LEU A 169 11.70 19.61 -31.14
C LEU A 169 12.07 19.42 -32.61
#